data_AF-A0AAW8M200-F1
#
_entry.id   AF-A0AAW8M200-F1
#
_cell.length_a   1.000
_cell.length_b   1.000
_cell.length_c   1.000
_cell.angle_alpha   90.00
_cell.angle_beta   90.00
_cell.angle_gamma   90.00
#
_symmetry.space_group_name_H-M   'P 1'
#
loop_
_entity.id
_entity.type
_entity.pdbx_description
1 polymer ?
#
loop_
_entity_poly.entity_id
_entity_poly.type
_entity_poly.pdbx_seq_one_letter_code
_entity_poly.pdbx_strand_id
1 'polypeptide(L)' 'MTAARQRVICDLRDSIASMEGTSAKRAGTLSFGVPEIDATLPGGGLAYGALHEFAGGGSGTVDGAAAALCVEPFRHHS' A
#
# COMPACT_ATOMS: atom_id res chain seq x y z
N MET A 1 -16.70 -22.61 21.68
CA MET A 1 -16.99 -21.54 20.69
C MET A 1 -15.79 -20.65 20.39
N THR A 2 -14.95 -20.30 21.36
CA THR A 2 -13.78 -19.42 21.18
C THR A 2 -12.68 -19.99 20.27
N ALA A 3 -12.41 -21.30 20.35
CA ALA A 3 -11.38 -21.95 19.53
C ALA A 3 -11.73 -21.97 18.02
N ALA A 4 -13.00 -22.14 17.66
CA ALA A 4 -13.45 -22.07 16.27
C ALA A 4 -13.32 -20.66 15.71
N ARG A 5 -13.69 -19.64 16.51
CA ARG A 5 -13.50 -18.23 16.15
C ARG A 5 -12.02 -17.86 15.98
N GLN A 6 -11.14 -18.38 16.84
CA GLN A 6 -9.71 -18.13 16.75
C GLN A 6 -9.12 -18.69 15.45
N ARG A 7 -9.57 -19.89 15.03
CA ARG A 7 -9.18 -20.47 13.74
C ARG A 7 -9.59 -19.58 12.58
N VAL A 8 -10.85 -19.15 12.54
CA VAL A 8 -11.35 -18.25 11.48
C VAL A 8 -10.56 -16.93 11.43
N ILE A 9 -10.17 -16.38 12.58
CA ILE A 9 -9.34 -15.16 12.65
C ILE A 9 -7.93 -15.43 12.10
N CYS A 10 -7.32 -16.57 12.43
CA CYS A 10 -6.01 -16.95 11.90
C CYS A 10 -6.06 -17.17 10.39
N ASP A 11 -7.03 -17.94 9.90
CA ASP A 11 -7.20 -18.21 8.46
C ASP A 11 -7.39 -16.91 7.66
N LEU A 12 -8.15 -15.97 8.22
CA LEU A 12 -8.35 -14.65 7.60
C LEU A 12 -7.05 -13.84 7.59
N ARG A 13 -6.28 -13.85 8.68
CA ARG A 13 -4.96 -13.17 8.75
C ARG A 13 -3.97 -13.77 7.77
N ASP A 14 -3.95 -15.09 7.61
CA ASP A 14 -3.07 -15.78 6.67
C ASP A 14 -3.48 -15.45 5.22
N SER A 15 -4.78 -15.38 4.95
CA SER A 15 -5.31 -14.95 3.64
C SER A 15 -4.92 -13.50 3.31
N ILE A 16 -5.04 -12.59 4.28
CA ILE A 16 -4.60 -11.19 4.14
C ILE A 16 -3.09 -11.12 3.90
N ALA A 17 -2.30 -11.82 4.72
CA ALA A 17 -0.85 -11.84 4.59
C ALA A 17 -0.40 -12.41 3.24
N SER A 18 -1.12 -13.40 2.68
CA SER A 18 -0.88 -13.91 1.33
C SER A 18 -1.18 -12.89 0.24
N MET A 19 -2.19 -12.04 0.43
CA MET A 19 -2.52 -10.95 -0.51
C MET A 19 -1.50 -9.81 -0.41
N GLU A 20 -0.98 -9.53 0.78
CA GLU A 20 0.02 -8.49 1.05
C GLU A 20 1.46 -8.91 0.65
N GLY A 21 1.79 -10.20 0.79
CA GLY A 21 3.17 -10.71 0.79
C GLY A 21 3.88 -10.85 -0.54
N THR A 22 3.22 -10.65 -1.68
CA THR A 22 3.87 -10.82 -3.01
C THR A 22 4.41 -9.50 -3.59
N SER A 23 4.00 -8.36 -3.04
CA SER A 23 4.33 -7.03 -3.59
C SER A 23 5.60 -6.39 -3.00
N ALA A 24 5.97 -6.73 -1.76
CA ALA A 24 6.99 -6.00 -1.02
C ALA A 24 8.40 -6.62 -1.04
N LYS A 25 8.86 -7.20 -2.16
CA LYS A 25 10.32 -7.13 -2.40
C LYS A 25 10.59 -5.64 -2.55
N ARG A 26 11.41 -5.06 -1.66
CA ARG A 26 11.76 -3.62 -1.60
C ARG A 26 12.29 -3.08 -2.94
N ALA A 27 11.44 -2.97 -3.94
CA ALA A 27 11.51 -1.95 -4.96
C ALA A 27 11.38 -0.63 -4.20
N GLY A 28 12.08 0.41 -4.63
CA GLY A 28 12.20 1.67 -3.88
C GLY A 28 10.86 2.37 -3.57
N THR A 29 10.94 3.63 -3.18
CA THR A 29 9.76 4.49 -2.99
C THR A 29 9.69 5.55 -4.08
N LEU A 30 8.47 5.86 -4.53
CA LEU A 30 8.18 7.00 -5.40
C LEU A 30 7.89 8.23 -4.52
N SER A 31 8.77 9.21 -4.54
CA SER A 31 8.58 10.50 -3.86
C SER A 31 7.52 11.35 -4.56
N PHE A 32 6.74 12.11 -3.81
CA PHE A 32 5.85 13.14 -4.35
C PHE A 32 6.60 14.39 -4.82
N GLY A 33 7.84 14.59 -4.36
CA GLY A 33 8.63 15.80 -4.64
C GLY A 33 8.18 17.00 -3.80
N VAL A 34 7.36 16.73 -2.78
CA VAL A 34 6.88 17.70 -1.80
C VAL A 34 7.46 17.27 -0.45
N PRO A 35 8.50 17.96 0.06
CA PRO A 35 9.24 17.52 1.25
C PRO A 35 8.36 17.27 2.47
N GLU A 36 7.33 18.08 2.66
CA GLU A 36 6.38 17.97 3.77
C GLU A 36 5.57 16.66 3.70
N ILE A 37 5.20 16.23 2.50
CA ILE A 37 4.46 14.97 2.28
C ILE A 37 5.44 13.80 2.43
N ASP A 38 6.56 13.83 1.72
CA ASP A 38 7.55 12.76 1.71
C ASP A 38 8.09 12.46 3.11
N ALA A 39 8.32 13.49 3.94
CA ALA A 39 8.79 13.33 5.32
C ALA A 39 7.78 12.62 6.25
N THR A 40 6.49 12.67 5.93
CA THR A 40 5.44 12.00 6.73
C THR A 40 5.18 10.56 6.31
N LEU A 41 5.64 10.16 5.12
CA LEU A 41 5.42 8.82 4.59
C LEU A 41 6.55 7.87 5.03
N PRO A 42 6.21 6.66 5.52
CA PRO A 42 7.22 5.65 5.83
C PRO A 42 8.10 5.34 4.61
N GLY A 43 9.41 5.58 4.72
CA GLY A 43 10.36 5.36 3.62
C GLY A 43 10.42 6.49 2.58
N GLY A 44 9.81 7.65 2.84
CA GLY A 44 10.00 8.85 2.01
C GLY A 44 9.17 8.90 0.72
N GLY A 45 8.14 8.05 0.60
CA GLY A 45 7.30 7.99 -0.60
C GLY A 45 6.44 6.73 -0.68
N LEU A 46 5.81 6.49 -1.82
CA LEU A 46 4.95 5.33 -2.09
C LEU A 46 5.79 4.12 -2.51
N ALA A 47 5.67 3.00 -1.80
CA ALA A 47 6.37 1.78 -2.17
C ALA A 47 6.00 1.32 -3.58
N TYR A 48 7.01 1.02 -4.41
CA TYR A 48 6.79 0.44 -5.73
C TYR A 48 6.22 -0.98 -5.63
N GLY A 49 5.40 -1.36 -6.60
CA GLY A 49 4.73 -2.65 -6.66
C GLY A 49 3.55 -2.78 -5.70
N ALA A 50 3.37 -1.85 -4.75
CA ALA A 50 2.25 -1.81 -3.82
C ALA A 50 1.04 -1.08 -4.42
N LEU A 51 -0.14 -1.49 -3.96
CA LEU A 51 -1.40 -0.80 -4.27
C LEU A 51 -1.61 0.30 -3.22
N HIS A 52 -1.74 1.54 -3.67
CA HIS A 52 -2.02 2.68 -2.80
C HIS A 52 -3.44 3.19 -3.08
N GLU A 53 -4.24 3.34 -2.03
CA GLU A 53 -5.58 3.92 -2.11
C GLU A 53 -5.53 5.36 -1.59
N PHE A 54 -5.92 6.31 -2.44
CA PHE A 54 -6.03 7.72 -2.09
C PHE A 54 -7.49 8.07 -1.85
N ALA A 55 -7.81 8.60 -0.67
CA ALA A 55 -9.13 9.16 -0.37
C ALA A 55 -9.03 10.67 -0.15
N GLY A 56 -9.89 11.45 -0.80
CA GLY A 56 -10.00 12.89 -0.57
C GLY A 56 -10.57 13.19 0.83
N GLY A 57 -10.02 14.18 1.54
CA GLY A 57 -10.52 14.59 2.86
C GLY A 57 -11.84 15.37 2.80
N GLY A 58 -12.72 15.19 3.79
CA GLY A 58 -13.98 15.95 3.96
C GLY A 58 -15.27 15.12 3.77
N SER A 59 -16.40 15.78 3.58
CA SER A 59 -17.73 15.14 3.47
C SER A 59 -17.96 14.31 2.19
N GLY A 60 -17.00 14.29 1.25
CA GLY A 60 -17.04 13.55 -0.01
C GLY A 60 -16.14 12.32 -0.06
N THR A 61 -15.65 11.83 1.10
CA THR A 61 -14.74 10.68 1.21
C THR A 61 -15.30 9.38 0.63
N VAL A 62 -16.63 9.27 0.51
CA VAL A 62 -17.32 8.04 0.12
C VAL A 62 -17.16 7.72 -1.38
N ASP A 63 -16.91 8.72 -2.23
CA ASP A 63 -16.79 8.56 -3.68
C ASP A 63 -15.35 8.74 -4.22
N GLY A 64 -14.40 9.09 -3.36
CA GLY A 64 -13.09 9.62 -3.77
C GLY A 64 -11.91 8.66 -3.61
N ALA A 65 -12.15 7.36 -3.45
CA ALA A 65 -11.11 6.35 -3.34
C ALA A 65 -10.54 5.97 -4.72
N ALA A 66 -9.27 6.29 -4.97
CA ALA A 66 -8.56 5.87 -6.18
C ALA A 66 -7.45 4.90 -5.83
N ALA A 67 -7.52 3.67 -6.36
CA ALA A 67 -6.46 2.69 -6.25
C ALA A 67 -5.44 2.88 -7.38
N ALA A 68 -4.18 3.13 -7.02
CA ALA A 68 -3.09 3.33 -7.96
C ALA A 68 -1.96 2.32 -7.69
N LEU A 69 -1.44 1.74 -8.77
CA LEU A 69 -0.22 0.93 -8.73
C LEU A 69 0.98 1.82 -9.08
N CYS A 70 1.94 1.93 -8.17
CA CYS A 70 3.19 2.63 -8.45
C CYS A 70 4.21 1.64 -9.02
N VAL A 71 4.53 1.76 -10.31
CA VAL A 71 5.51 0.89 -10.98
C VAL A 71 6.88 1.58 -11.06
N GLU A 72 7.96 0.82 -10.92
CA GLU A 72 9.30 1.35 -11.20
C GLU A 72 9.43 1.65 -12.70
N PRO A 73 9.79 2.89 -13.09
CA PRO A 73 10.06 3.19 -14.49
C PRO A 73 11.35 2.49 -14.92
N PHE A 74 11.31 1.81 -16.07
CA PHE A 74 12.49 1.20 -16.68
C PHE A 74 13.52 2.29 -17.02
N ARG A 75 14.61 2.37 -16.25
CA ARG A 75 15.72 3.29 -16.56
C ARG A 75 16.62 2.65 -17.60
N HIS A 76 16.51 3.11 -18.85
CA HIS A 76 17.53 2.86 -19.87
C HIS A 76 18.85 3.48 -19.37
N HIS A 77 19.79 2.64 -18.95
CA HIS A 77 21.19 3.06 -18.83
C HIS A 77 21.74 3.16 -20.26
N SER A 78 22.09 4.37 -20.69
CA SER A 78 22.96 4.63 -21.84
C SER A 78 24.36 4.93 -21.34
#